data_AF-A0A2A3WWT3-F1
#
_entry.id   AF-A0A2A3WWT3-F1
#
_cell.length_a   1.000
_cell.length_b   1.000
_cell.length_c   1.000
_cell.angle_alpha   90.00
_cell.angle_beta   90.00
_cell.angle_gamma   90.00
#
_symmetry.space_group_name_H-M   'P 1'
#
loop_
_entity.id
_entity.type
_entity.pdbx_description
1 polymer ?
#
loop_
_entity_poly.entity_id
_entity_poly.type
_entity_poly.pdbx_seq_one_letter_code
_entity_poly.pdbx_strand_id
1 'polypeptide(L)'
;MDITEHTGGYAVAEVAELRTGAFTAEIHRDGRHVVDVENDGRGGCNYYSAVSPELRDEVQALHEYAARDFGDFEPADAFVEALIDIDTAEKNARRNGTPFSAEAEAMITAFKENAIPETIPYMESTFDLLRKIGAAKDAEGLPTESIEAQSAERATPTSGISGASRAETSSSIRRTLFDR
;
A
#
# COMPACT_ATOMS: atom_id res chain seq x y z
N MET A 1 -10.73 3.79 2.86
CA MET A 1 -9.72 4.84 3.02
C MET A 1 -9.25 5.33 1.68
N ASP A 2 -9.21 6.65 1.54
CA ASP A 2 -8.42 7.27 0.48
C ASP A 2 -6.94 7.16 0.87
N ILE A 3 -6.10 6.65 -0.03
CA ILE A 3 -4.65 6.50 0.19
C ILE A 3 -4.02 7.86 0.53
N THR A 4 -4.60 8.94 0.01
CA THR A 4 -4.11 10.31 0.16
C THR A 4 -4.10 10.82 1.61
N GLU A 5 -4.86 10.20 2.51
CA GLU A 5 -4.83 10.53 3.95
C GLU A 5 -3.47 10.23 4.60
N HIS A 6 -2.67 9.34 4.00
CA HIS A 6 -1.33 9.00 4.48
C HIS A 6 -0.22 9.78 3.81
N THR A 7 -0.54 10.55 2.77
CA THR A 7 0.41 11.30 1.95
C THR A 7 0.12 12.80 1.96
N GLY A 8 -0.65 13.29 2.93
CA GLY A 8 -0.94 14.74 3.06
C GLY A 8 -1.83 15.30 1.96
N GLY A 9 -2.61 14.44 1.31
CA GLY A 9 -3.43 14.77 0.15
C GLY A 9 -2.73 14.54 -1.19
N TYR A 10 -1.42 14.23 -1.20
CA TYR A 10 -0.63 14.11 -2.43
C TYR A 10 -0.78 12.75 -3.12
N ALA A 11 -0.86 12.77 -4.44
CA ALA A 11 -0.82 11.59 -5.30
C ALA A 11 -0.12 11.93 -6.61
N VAL A 12 0.42 10.91 -7.28
CA VAL A 12 0.91 11.05 -8.66
C VAL A 12 -0.18 10.70 -9.66
N ALA A 13 -0.12 11.32 -10.83
CA ALA A 13 -0.90 10.97 -12.02
C ALA A 13 -0.02 11.10 -13.28
N GLU A 14 -0.48 10.50 -14.38
CA GLU A 14 0.17 10.58 -15.70
C GLU A 14 1.68 10.29 -15.68
N VAL A 15 2.10 9.34 -14.83
CA VAL A 15 3.51 8.93 -14.70
C VAL A 15 3.98 8.30 -16.02
N ALA A 16 4.98 8.92 -16.63
CA ALA A 16 5.62 8.44 -17.85
C ALA A 16 7.11 8.18 -17.59
N GLU A 17 7.46 6.90 -17.44
CA GLU A 17 8.84 6.46 -17.27
C GLU A 17 9.53 6.20 -18.60
N LEU A 18 10.77 6.66 -18.72
CA LEU A 18 11.66 6.38 -19.83
C LEU A 18 12.68 5.30 -19.43
N ARG A 19 13.13 4.52 -20.41
CA ARG A 19 14.11 3.43 -20.22
C ARG A 19 15.45 3.87 -19.61
N THR A 20 15.72 5.17 -19.53
CA THR A 20 16.94 5.76 -18.97
C THR A 20 16.85 6.01 -17.47
N GLY A 21 15.70 5.72 -16.83
CA GLY A 21 15.42 6.14 -15.45
C GLY A 21 14.93 7.59 -15.34
N ALA A 22 14.71 8.25 -16.49
CA ALA A 22 14.04 9.54 -16.54
C ALA A 22 12.53 9.34 -16.41
N PHE A 23 11.82 10.30 -15.82
CA PHE A 23 10.36 10.25 -15.76
C PHE A 23 9.75 11.66 -15.78
N THR A 24 8.48 11.72 -16.16
CA THR A 24 7.62 12.87 -15.86
C THR A 24 6.40 12.40 -15.09
N ALA A 25 5.92 13.21 -14.15
CA ALA A 25 4.71 12.92 -13.39
C ALA A 25 3.96 14.20 -13.03
N GLU A 26 2.64 14.11 -12.95
CA GLU A 26 1.81 15.14 -12.35
C GLU A 26 1.63 14.83 -10.86
N ILE A 27 1.82 15.82 -10.00
CA ILE A 27 1.48 15.75 -8.58
C ILE A 27 0.15 16.43 -8.36
N HIS A 28 -0.80 15.64 -7.88
CA HIS A 28 -2.12 16.08 -7.48
C HIS A 28 -2.18 16.22 -5.97
N ARG A 29 -2.88 17.24 -5.48
CA ARG A 29 -3.21 17.42 -4.07
C ARG A 29 -4.73 17.48 -3.93
N ASP A 30 -5.30 16.59 -3.13
CA ASP A 30 -6.74 16.47 -2.92
C ASP A 30 -7.52 16.35 -4.26
N GLY A 31 -6.95 15.61 -5.22
CA GLY A 31 -7.52 15.39 -6.55
C GLY A 31 -7.36 16.54 -7.55
N ARG A 32 -6.59 17.59 -7.21
CA ARG A 32 -6.26 18.71 -8.11
C ARG A 32 -4.79 18.66 -8.51
N HIS A 33 -4.48 18.72 -9.80
CA HIS A 33 -3.11 18.89 -10.30
C HIS A 33 -2.51 20.22 -9.80
N VAL A 34 -1.37 20.15 -9.10
CA VAL A 34 -0.70 21.32 -8.51
C VAL A 34 0.76 21.50 -8.95
N VAL A 35 1.51 20.42 -9.18
CA VAL A 35 2.94 20.46 -9.51
C VAL A 35 3.27 19.43 -10.59
N ASP A 36 3.99 19.83 -11.62
CA ASP A 36 4.66 18.93 -12.57
C ASP A 36 6.05 18.57 -12.04
N VAL A 37 6.46 17.31 -12.23
CA VAL A 37 7.77 16.80 -11.85
C VAL A 37 8.45 16.15 -13.06
N GLU A 38 9.73 16.47 -13.26
CA GLU A 38 10.58 15.87 -14.29
C GLU A 38 11.91 15.40 -13.70
N ASN A 39 12.33 14.18 -14.05
CA ASN A 39 13.68 13.69 -13.81
C ASN A 39 14.33 13.36 -15.16
N ASP A 40 15.57 13.80 -15.36
CA ASP A 40 16.29 13.63 -16.63
C ASP A 40 17.02 12.27 -16.77
N GLY A 41 16.97 11.43 -15.72
CA GLY A 41 17.56 10.10 -15.67
C GLY A 41 19.08 10.09 -15.58
N ARG A 42 19.71 11.20 -15.22
CA ARG A 42 21.19 11.33 -15.15
C ARG A 42 21.74 11.33 -13.72
N GLY A 43 20.93 10.87 -12.75
CA GLY A 43 21.30 10.82 -11.34
C GLY A 43 21.35 12.20 -10.69
N GLY A 44 20.55 13.14 -11.20
CA GLY A 44 20.29 14.43 -10.57
C GLY A 44 18.91 14.48 -9.91
N CYS A 45 18.68 15.56 -9.18
CA CYS A 45 17.42 15.82 -8.49
C CYS A 45 16.27 16.03 -9.47
N ASN A 46 15.06 15.81 -9.00
CA ASN A 46 13.84 16.14 -9.73
C ASN A 46 13.72 17.66 -9.93
N TYR A 47 13.16 18.04 -11.07
CA TYR A 47 12.74 19.41 -11.36
C TYR A 47 11.24 19.55 -11.07
N TYR A 48 10.90 20.52 -10.24
CA TYR A 48 9.53 20.79 -9.81
C TYR A 48 9.04 22.11 -10.39
N SER A 49 7.86 22.10 -11.01
CA SER A 49 7.20 23.31 -11.48
C SER A 49 5.73 23.34 -11.11
N ALA A 50 5.27 24.44 -10.52
CA ALA A 50 3.85 24.65 -10.31
C ALA A 50 3.10 24.81 -11.65
N VAL A 51 1.91 24.24 -11.74
CA VAL A 51 1.06 24.28 -12.94
C VAL A 51 0.63 25.70 -13.32
N SER A 52 0.54 26.60 -12.33
CA SER A 52 0.24 28.02 -12.56
C SER A 52 0.91 28.93 -11.52
N PRO A 53 1.03 30.25 -11.80
CA PRO A 53 1.65 31.20 -10.87
C PRO A 53 1.00 31.26 -9.49
N GLU A 54 -0.32 31.03 -9.41
CA GLU A 54 -1.09 31.04 -8.17
C GLU A 54 -0.81 29.81 -7.27
N LEU A 55 -0.17 28.78 -7.84
CA LEU A 55 0.16 27.52 -7.15
C LEU A 55 1.65 27.39 -6.84
N ARG A 56 2.44 28.46 -6.98
CA ARG A 56 3.88 28.42 -6.69
C ARG A 56 4.19 27.94 -5.27
N ASP A 57 3.34 28.30 -4.31
CA ASP A 57 3.51 27.91 -2.92
C ASP A 57 3.26 26.41 -2.71
N GLU A 58 2.60 25.70 -3.63
CA GLU A 58 2.41 24.25 -3.55
C GLU A 58 3.73 23.48 -3.73
N VAL A 59 4.67 24.00 -4.53
CA VAL A 59 6.01 23.40 -4.62
C VAL A 59 6.69 23.46 -3.26
N GLN A 60 6.70 24.63 -2.63
CA GLN A 60 7.28 24.78 -1.29
C GLN A 60 6.55 23.90 -0.26
N ALA A 61 5.21 23.82 -0.32
CA ALA A 61 4.41 22.99 0.58
C ALA A 61 4.70 21.49 0.40
N LEU A 62 4.95 21.03 -0.82
CA LEU A 62 5.36 19.65 -1.10
C LEU A 62 6.72 19.35 -0.46
N HIS A 63 7.70 20.24 -0.68
CA HIS A 63 9.03 20.10 -0.08
C HIS A 63 8.97 20.09 1.46
N GLU A 64 8.18 20.98 2.06
CA GLU A 64 8.01 21.05 3.52
C GLU A 64 7.26 19.85 4.09
N TYR A 65 6.34 19.27 3.33
CA TYR A 65 5.67 18.04 3.73
C TYR A 65 6.68 16.88 3.74
N ALA A 66 7.40 16.70 2.62
CA ALA A 66 8.35 15.62 2.46
C ALA A 66 9.48 15.67 3.51
N ALA A 67 10.00 16.86 3.82
CA ALA A 67 11.07 17.06 4.79
C ALA A 67 10.76 16.58 6.23
N ARG A 68 9.50 16.27 6.54
CA ARG A 68 9.11 15.76 7.88
C ARG A 68 9.52 14.31 8.08
N ASP A 69 9.38 13.50 7.03
CA ASP A 69 9.43 12.03 7.13
C ASP A 69 10.44 11.37 6.18
N PHE A 70 10.96 12.11 5.18
CA PHE A 70 11.85 11.57 4.13
C PHE A 70 13.33 12.00 4.28
N GLY A 71 13.73 12.44 5.48
CA GLY A 71 15.15 12.67 5.82
C GLY A 71 15.76 13.97 5.28
N ASP A 72 17.09 14.05 5.37
CA ASP A 72 17.85 15.30 5.11
C ASP A 72 18.37 15.43 3.68
N PHE A 73 18.45 14.32 2.92
CA PHE A 73 18.98 14.31 1.56
C PHE A 73 17.82 14.14 0.57
N GLU A 74 17.50 15.23 -0.15
CA GLU A 74 16.48 15.27 -1.21
C GLU A 74 15.12 14.66 -0.82
N PRO A 75 14.51 15.08 0.32
CA PRO A 75 13.29 14.45 0.83
C PRO A 75 12.11 14.51 -0.14
N ALA A 76 12.00 15.58 -0.92
CA ALA A 76 10.95 15.72 -1.94
C ALA A 76 11.07 14.64 -3.03
N ASP A 77 12.30 14.30 -3.43
CA ASP A 77 12.55 13.32 -4.48
C ASP A 77 12.21 11.92 -3.98
N ALA A 78 12.68 11.59 -2.78
CA ALA A 78 12.32 10.34 -2.10
C ALA A 78 10.80 10.22 -1.89
N PHE A 79 10.11 11.32 -1.58
CA PHE A 79 8.66 11.32 -1.45
C PHE A 79 7.94 11.11 -2.78
N VAL A 80 8.39 11.75 -3.87
CA VAL A 80 7.81 11.53 -5.21
C VAL A 80 8.00 10.08 -5.65
N GLU A 81 9.18 9.50 -5.44
CA GLU A 81 9.42 8.08 -5.71
C GLU A 81 8.45 7.19 -4.90
N ALA A 82 8.23 7.50 -3.63
CA ALA A 82 7.26 6.79 -2.80
C ALA A 82 5.82 6.91 -3.36
N LEU A 83 5.42 8.07 -3.88
CA LEU A 83 4.11 8.24 -4.51
C LEU A 83 3.99 7.39 -5.80
N ILE A 84 5.05 7.29 -6.59
CA ILE A 84 5.11 6.42 -7.78
C ILE A 84 4.99 4.94 -7.38
N ASP A 85 5.69 4.52 -6.32
CA ASP A 85 5.60 3.16 -5.80
C ASP A 85 4.19 2.82 -5.30
N ILE A 86 3.54 3.78 -4.62
CA ILE A 86 2.15 3.65 -4.15
C ILE A 86 1.19 3.47 -5.34
N ASP A 87 1.30 4.31 -6.37
CA ASP A 87 0.47 4.22 -7.58
C ASP A 87 0.71 2.88 -8.31
N THR A 88 1.97 2.44 -8.39
CA THR A 88 2.35 1.14 -8.98
C THR A 88 1.75 -0.03 -8.20
N ALA A 89 1.89 -0.03 -6.87
CA ALA A 89 1.31 -1.05 -6.00
C ALA A 89 -0.22 -1.09 -6.13
N GLU A 90 -0.88 0.06 -6.20
CA GLU A 90 -2.33 0.14 -6.38
C GLU A 90 -2.77 -0.40 -7.75
N LYS A 91 -2.09 -0.02 -8.82
CA LYS A 91 -2.35 -0.53 -10.18
C LYS A 91 -2.15 -2.04 -10.25
N ASN A 92 -1.09 -2.57 -9.65
CA ASN A 92 -0.81 -4.00 -9.59
C ASN A 92 -1.88 -4.75 -8.78
N ALA A 93 -2.25 -4.23 -7.61
CA ALA A 93 -3.29 -4.83 -6.75
C ALA A 93 -4.63 -4.94 -7.49
N ARG A 94 -5.05 -3.87 -8.18
CA ARG A 94 -6.26 -3.86 -9.00
C ARG A 94 -6.18 -4.84 -10.16
N ARG A 95 -5.04 -4.90 -10.86
CA ARG A 95 -4.84 -5.79 -12.02
C ARG A 95 -4.82 -7.27 -11.61
N ASN A 96 -4.19 -7.58 -10.48
CA ASN A 96 -3.93 -8.95 -10.03
C ASN A 96 -5.05 -9.48 -9.11
N GLY A 97 -5.92 -8.61 -8.58
CA GLY A 97 -6.93 -9.00 -7.60
C GLY A 97 -6.35 -9.33 -6.23
N THR A 98 -5.21 -8.73 -5.88
CA THR A 98 -4.47 -8.95 -4.64
C THR A 98 -4.64 -7.76 -3.69
N PRO A 99 -4.45 -7.94 -2.37
CA PRO A 99 -4.39 -6.82 -1.43
C PRO A 99 -3.22 -5.89 -1.75
N PHE A 100 -3.39 -4.59 -1.52
CA PHE A 100 -2.32 -3.59 -1.67
C PHE A 100 -1.10 -3.97 -0.83
N SER A 101 -1.30 -4.42 0.42
CA SER A 101 -0.22 -4.82 1.33
C SER A 101 0.65 -5.94 0.76
N ALA A 102 0.06 -6.88 0.03
CA ALA A 102 0.79 -7.97 -0.60
C ALA A 102 1.68 -7.47 -1.77
N GLU A 103 1.15 -6.58 -2.61
CA GLU A 103 1.92 -5.98 -3.71
C GLU A 103 3.03 -5.07 -3.19
N ALA A 104 2.74 -4.28 -2.15
CA ALA A 104 3.71 -3.43 -1.48
C ALA A 104 4.88 -4.25 -0.90
N GLU A 105 4.62 -5.33 -0.15
CA GLU A 105 5.70 -6.18 0.39
C GLU A 105 6.47 -6.93 -0.70
N ALA A 106 5.81 -7.29 -1.81
CA ALA A 106 6.49 -7.87 -2.97
C ALA A 106 7.47 -6.87 -3.60
N MET A 107 7.08 -5.61 -3.76
CA MET A 107 7.96 -4.53 -4.24
C MET A 107 9.14 -4.29 -3.29
N ILE A 108 8.88 -4.21 -1.98
CA ILE A 108 9.93 -4.00 -0.97
C ILE A 108 10.94 -5.17 -0.98
N THR A 109 10.44 -6.41 -0.99
CA THR A 109 11.30 -7.60 -1.08
C THR A 109 12.13 -7.60 -2.35
N ALA A 110 11.50 -7.35 -3.51
CA ALA A 110 12.20 -7.28 -4.78
C ALA A 110 13.28 -6.20 -4.80
N PHE A 111 13.01 -5.02 -4.21
CA PHE A 111 14.04 -3.98 -4.06
C PHE A 111 15.19 -4.48 -3.20
N LYS A 112 14.93 -5.01 -1.99
CA LYS A 112 15.97 -5.46 -1.05
C LYS A 112 16.83 -6.59 -1.61
N GLU A 113 16.29 -7.44 -2.48
CA GLU A 113 17.03 -8.52 -3.13
C GLU A 113 17.97 -8.04 -4.26
N ASN A 114 17.64 -6.93 -4.92
CA ASN A 114 18.36 -6.45 -6.10
C ASN A 114 19.19 -5.17 -5.84
N ALA A 115 18.92 -4.45 -4.76
CA ALA A 115 19.60 -3.21 -4.42
C ALA A 115 21.02 -3.44 -3.91
N ILE A 116 21.84 -2.40 -4.02
CA ILE A 116 23.10 -2.30 -3.31
C ILE A 116 22.77 -2.17 -1.81
N PRO A 117 23.31 -3.01 -0.91
CA PRO A 117 22.89 -3.02 0.51
C PRO A 117 22.96 -1.65 1.20
N GLU A 118 23.95 -0.83 0.83
CA GLU A 118 24.15 0.52 1.34
C GLU A 118 23.04 1.50 0.94
N THR A 119 22.25 1.19 -0.10
CA THR A 119 21.14 2.05 -0.54
C THR A 119 19.83 1.73 0.15
N ILE A 120 19.69 0.55 0.77
CA ILE A 120 18.48 0.12 1.47
C ILE A 120 18.05 1.10 2.57
N PRO A 121 18.95 1.61 3.44
CA PRO A 121 18.57 2.55 4.49
C PRO A 121 17.90 3.83 3.97
N TYR A 122 18.23 4.29 2.76
CA TYR A 122 17.62 5.49 2.18
C TYR A 122 16.15 5.29 1.78
N MET A 123 15.74 4.04 1.57
CA MET A 123 14.37 3.69 1.15
C MET A 123 13.46 3.31 2.32
N GLU A 124 13.96 3.25 3.56
CA GLU A 124 13.15 2.78 4.69
C GLU A 124 11.93 3.70 4.94
N SER A 125 12.03 5.02 4.74
CA SER A 125 10.86 5.91 4.80
C SER A 125 9.78 5.54 3.77
N THR A 126 10.17 5.17 2.55
CA THR A 126 9.26 4.69 1.51
C THR A 126 8.62 3.36 1.90
N PHE A 127 9.41 2.42 2.41
CA PHE A 127 8.91 1.11 2.84
C PHE A 127 7.93 1.22 4.01
N ASP A 128 8.23 2.08 4.98
CA ASP A 128 7.37 2.33 6.13
C ASP A 128 6.04 2.96 5.70
N LEU A 129 6.07 3.89 4.73
CA LEU A 129 4.86 4.49 4.18
C LEU A 129 4.00 3.44 3.45
N LEU A 130 4.60 2.62 2.58
CA LEU A 130 3.91 1.53 1.88
C LEU A 130 3.25 0.55 2.87
N ARG A 131 3.99 0.13 3.90
CA ARG A 131 3.47 -0.75 4.96
C ARG A 131 2.33 -0.12 5.74
N LYS A 132 2.45 1.16 6.09
CA LYS A 132 1.43 1.92 6.80
C LYS A 132 0.12 1.96 6.00
N ILE A 133 0.20 2.27 4.71
CA ILE A 133 -0.96 2.27 3.80
C ILE A 133 -1.55 0.87 3.67
N GLY A 134 -0.71 -0.16 3.50
CA GLY A 134 -1.15 -1.54 3.42
C GLY A 134 -1.90 -2.01 4.66
N ALA A 135 -1.34 -1.76 5.84
CA ALA A 135 -1.97 -2.10 7.12
C ALA A 135 -3.32 -1.37 7.31
N ALA A 136 -3.42 -0.11 6.90
CA ALA A 136 -4.66 0.65 6.98
C ALA A 136 -5.75 0.08 6.06
N LYS A 137 -5.40 -0.29 4.81
CA LYS A 137 -6.34 -0.92 3.87
C LYS A 137 -6.80 -2.30 4.33
N ASP A 138 -5.90 -3.11 4.89
CA ASP A 138 -6.24 -4.43 5.39
C ASP A 138 -7.19 -4.36 6.59
N ALA A 139 -6.99 -3.37 7.47
CA ALA A 139 -7.88 -3.14 8.62
C ALA A 139 -9.33 -2.81 8.22
N GLU A 140 -9.53 -2.16 7.08
CA GLU A 140 -10.87 -1.89 6.53
C GLU A 140 -11.51 -3.10 5.84
N GLY A 141 -10.70 -4.01 5.30
CA GLY A 141 -11.16 -5.23 4.65
C GLY A 141 -11.60 -6.31 5.65
N LEU A 142 -11.26 -6.17 6.94
CA LEU A 142 -11.73 -7.06 7.99
C LEU A 142 -13.18 -6.72 8.37
N PRO A 143 -14.13 -7.67 8.28
CA PRO A 143 -15.49 -7.43 8.75
C PRO A 143 -15.45 -7.12 10.25
N THR A 144 -16.03 -5.99 10.62
CA THR A 144 -16.21 -5.54 12.02
C THR A 144 -17.20 -6.41 12.81
N GLU A 145 -17.60 -7.58 12.30
CA GLU A 145 -18.63 -8.45 12.89
C GLU A 145 -18.09 -9.47 13.92
N SER A 146 -16.80 -9.47 14.26
CA SER A 146 -16.22 -10.51 15.13
C SER A 146 -16.09 -10.16 16.61
N ILE A 147 -16.60 -9.00 17.07
CA ILE A 147 -16.48 -8.58 18.48
C ILE A 147 -17.75 -8.87 19.32
N GLU A 148 -18.94 -8.99 18.71
CA GLU A 148 -20.16 -9.30 19.49
C GLU A 148 -20.46 -10.80 19.65
N ALA A 149 -19.84 -11.69 18.87
CA ALA A 149 -20.18 -13.12 18.91
C ALA A 149 -19.55 -13.91 20.09
N GLN A 150 -18.56 -13.36 20.80
CA GLN A 150 -17.84 -14.11 21.86
C GLN A 150 -18.37 -13.89 23.29
N SER A 151 -19.39 -13.05 23.48
CA SER A 151 -19.95 -12.80 24.83
C SER A 151 -21.18 -13.64 25.18
N ALA A 152 -21.67 -14.50 24.28
CA ALA A 152 -22.89 -15.29 24.52
C ALA A 152 -22.66 -16.76 24.92
N GLU A 153 -21.45 -17.31 24.74
CA GLU A 153 -21.17 -18.72 25.09
C GLU A 153 -20.30 -18.86 26.34
N ARG A 154 -20.77 -18.34 27.48
CA ARG A 154 -20.24 -18.78 28.77
C ARG A 154 -21.30 -18.85 29.85
N ALA A 155 -22.23 -19.78 29.69
CA ALA A 155 -22.94 -20.39 30.82
C ALA A 155 -23.33 -21.84 30.49
N THR A 156 -22.65 -22.80 31.09
CA THR A 156 -23.08 -24.19 31.26
C THR A 156 -23.05 -24.51 32.76
N PRO A 157 -23.60 -25.63 33.26
CA PRO A 157 -24.68 -26.51 32.76
C PRO A 157 -25.66 -26.92 33.89
N THR A 158 -26.88 -27.42 33.60
CA THR A 158 -27.52 -28.44 34.48
C THR A 158 -28.60 -29.29 33.77
N SER A 159 -28.29 -30.58 33.69
CA SER A 159 -29.16 -31.77 33.79
C SER A 159 -30.57 -31.81 33.18
N GLY A 160 -30.80 -32.84 32.35
CA GLY A 160 -32.01 -33.64 32.50
C GLY A 160 -32.59 -34.28 31.22
N ILE A 161 -32.57 -35.61 31.23
CA ILE A 161 -33.62 -36.51 30.73
C ILE A 161 -33.50 -37.06 29.29
N SER A 162 -33.23 -38.37 29.30
CA SER A 162 -33.42 -39.45 28.34
C SER A 162 -34.54 -39.34 27.30
N GLY A 163 -34.27 -39.90 26.11
CA GLY A 163 -35.29 -40.34 25.14
C GLY A 163 -34.65 -41.04 23.95
N ALA A 164 -34.91 -42.34 23.80
CA ALA A 164 -34.29 -43.26 22.85
C ALA A 164 -34.75 -43.05 21.38
N SER A 165 -33.93 -43.51 20.41
CA SER A 165 -34.29 -44.53 19.41
C SER A 165 -33.51 -44.43 18.07
N ARG A 166 -32.71 -45.48 17.80
CA ARG A 166 -32.61 -46.24 16.52
C ARG A 166 -32.03 -45.49 15.30
N ALA A 167 -30.74 -45.70 15.02
CA ALA A 167 -30.18 -46.70 14.09
C ALA A 167 -30.33 -46.34 12.61
N GLU A 168 -29.21 -46.12 11.92
CA GLU A 168 -28.82 -46.89 10.72
C GLU A 168 -27.43 -46.47 10.21
N THR A 169 -26.56 -47.48 10.12
CA THR A 169 -25.49 -47.71 9.14
C THR A 169 -25.36 -46.73 7.96
N SER A 170 -24.13 -46.26 7.68
CA SER A 170 -23.27 -46.85 6.63
C SER A 170 -22.04 -45.98 6.29
N SER A 171 -20.88 -46.63 6.32
CA SER A 171 -19.77 -46.57 5.35
C SER A 171 -19.16 -45.22 4.92
N SER A 172 -17.99 -44.95 5.51
CA SER A 172 -16.73 -44.54 4.84
C SER A 172 -16.72 -44.59 3.30
N ILE A 173 -16.33 -43.47 2.66
CA ILE A 173 -15.49 -43.48 1.46
C ILE A 173 -14.43 -42.36 1.56
N ARG A 174 -13.18 -42.76 1.80
CA ARG A 174 -11.98 -42.05 1.35
C ARG A 174 -11.88 -42.15 -0.17
N ARG A 175 -11.50 -41.06 -0.86
CA ARG A 175 -10.68 -41.17 -2.07
C ARG A 175 -9.83 -39.93 -2.30
N THR A 176 -8.53 -40.17 -2.32
CA THR A 176 -7.42 -39.31 -2.74
C THR A 176 -7.27 -39.27 -4.27
N LEU A 177 -6.42 -38.32 -4.72
CA LEU A 177 -5.70 -38.20 -5.99
C LEU A 177 -6.42 -37.46 -7.12
N PHE A 178 -5.84 -36.36 -7.59
CA PHE A 178 -5.07 -36.36 -8.84
C PHE A 178 -4.03 -35.22 -8.86
N ASP A 179 -2.77 -35.63 -8.97
CA ASP A 179 -1.63 -34.91 -9.56
C ASP A 179 -1.92 -34.62 -11.04
N ARG A 180 -1.55 -33.43 -11.51
CA ARG A 180 -1.05 -33.17 -12.86
C ARG A 180 -0.26 -31.87 -12.91
#